data_AF-A0A374BQU1-F1
#
_entry.id   AF-A0A374BQU1-F1
#
_cell.length_a   1.000
_cell.length_b   1.000
_cell.length_c   1.000
_cell.angle_alpha   90.00
_cell.angle_beta   90.00
_cell.angle_gamma   90.00
#
_symmetry.space_group_name_H-M   'P 1'
#
loop_
_entity.id
_entity.type
_entity.pdbx_description
1 polymer ?
#
loop_
_entity_poly.entity_id
_entity_poly.type
_entity_poly.pdbx_seq_one_letter_code
_entity_poly.pdbx_strand_id
1 'polypeptide(L)'
;MKGKKYIFLLLALLLFTQETFAVCGSTDYSGSSGRLYNMVVYVLAMCSYVMQLMYAIATLFSLYSATSIYIKMQAGEEGFTKSIIMLVGSILFLLSATIVMPAFFGFNYGVTDRLF
;
A
#
# COMPACT_ATOMS: atom_id res chain seq x y z
N MET A 1 -22.06 16.98 -22.10
CA MET A 1 -22.39 16.91 -20.65
C MET A 1 -21.81 15.67 -19.91
N LYS A 2 -20.95 14.83 -20.52
CA LYS A 2 -20.29 13.70 -19.82
C LYS A 2 -19.00 14.11 -19.07
N GLY A 3 -18.17 14.99 -19.66
CA GLY A 3 -16.91 15.45 -19.05
C GLY A 3 -17.06 16.14 -17.68
N LYS A 4 -18.12 16.94 -17.49
CA LYS A 4 -18.40 17.61 -16.20
C LYS A 4 -18.67 16.63 -15.05
N LYS A 5 -19.13 15.41 -15.35
CA LYS A 5 -19.44 14.38 -14.34
C LYS A 5 -18.18 13.75 -13.78
N TYR A 6 -17.20 13.47 -14.64
CA TYR A 6 -15.89 12.95 -14.24
C TYR A 6 -15.08 13.99 -13.48
N ILE A 7 -15.17 15.26 -13.89
CA ILE A 7 -14.54 16.38 -13.15
C ILE A 7 -15.14 16.50 -11.75
N PHE A 8 -16.47 16.40 -11.62
CA PHE A 8 -17.12 16.46 -10.31
C PHE A 8 -16.77 15.25 -9.42
N LEU A 9 -16.64 14.06 -10.00
CA LEU A 9 -16.20 12.84 -9.29
C LEU A 9 -14.74 12.97 -8.81
N LEU A 10 -13.86 13.52 -9.65
CA LEU A 10 -12.46 13.73 -9.33
C LEU A 10 -12.28 14.82 -8.26
N LEU A 11 -13.12 15.87 -8.31
CA LEU A 11 -13.15 16.92 -7.30
C LEU A 11 -13.71 16.43 -5.96
N ALA A 12 -14.73 15.56 -5.98
CA ALA A 12 -15.26 14.93 -4.77
C ALA A 12 -14.25 13.99 -4.10
N LEU A 13 -13.45 13.27 -4.89
CA LEU A 13 -12.38 12.41 -4.38
C LEU A 13 -11.26 13.22 -3.71
N LEU A 14 -10.94 14.40 -4.26
CA LEU A 14 -9.96 15.33 -3.70
C LEU A 14 -10.42 15.98 -2.38
N LEU A 15 -11.74 16.09 -2.16
CA LEU A 15 -12.31 16.65 -0.93
C LEU A 15 -12.38 15.64 0.23
N PHE A 16 -12.19 14.35 -0.05
CA PHE A 16 -12.16 13.28 0.96
C PHE A 16 -10.75 12.94 1.47
N THR A 17 -9.70 13.61 0.98
CA THR A 17 -8.36 13.45 1.54
C THR A 17 -8.31 14.14 2.90
N GLN A 18 -8.36 13.36 3.97
CA GLN A 18 -8.10 13.88 5.30
C GLN A 18 -6.62 14.25 5.39
N GLU A 19 -6.34 15.51 5.73
CA GLU A 19 -5.00 16.00 6.08
C GLU A 19 -4.57 15.32 7.38
N THR A 20 -4.01 14.11 7.28
CA THR A 20 -3.30 13.50 8.40
C THR A 20 -1.95 14.21 8.49
N PHE A 21 -1.91 15.29 9.27
CA PHE A 21 -0.66 15.92 9.66
C PHE A 21 0.16 14.88 10.43
N ALA A 22 1.18 14.32 9.78
CA ALA A 22 2.25 13.67 10.49
C ALA A 22 2.95 14.76 11.31
N VAL A 23 2.89 14.66 12.64
CA VAL A 23 3.83 15.39 13.50
C VAL A 23 5.20 14.79 13.16
N CYS A 24 5.86 15.36 12.16
CA CYS A 24 7.19 14.96 11.74
C CYS A 24 8.11 15.14 12.95
N GLY A 25 8.56 14.00 13.50
CA GLY A 25 9.22 13.92 14.79
C GLY A 25 10.33 14.95 14.96
N SER A 26 10.08 15.95 15.80
CA SER A 26 11.16 16.72 16.38
C SER A 26 11.93 15.80 17.34
N THR A 27 13.23 15.67 17.09
CA THR A 27 14.10 14.78 17.87
C THR A 27 14.46 15.46 19.18
N ASP A 28 13.61 15.27 20.19
CA ASP A 28 13.88 15.75 21.53
C ASP A 28 14.62 14.67 22.34
N TYR A 29 15.95 14.83 22.38
CA TYR A 29 16.90 13.96 23.08
C TYR A 29 16.92 14.16 24.60
N SER A 30 16.10 15.05 25.15
CA SER A 30 16.14 15.41 26.58
C SER A 30 15.67 14.30 27.54
N GLY A 31 15.09 13.21 27.03
CA GLY A 31 14.44 12.17 27.86
C GLY A 31 14.90 10.74 27.57
N SER A 32 16.17 10.43 27.83
CA SER A 32 16.71 9.05 27.99
C SER A 32 16.32 8.04 26.87
N SER A 33 16.57 6.74 27.07
CA SER A 33 16.30 5.66 26.10
C SER A 33 14.81 5.47 25.78
N GLY A 34 13.91 5.89 26.68
CA GLY A 34 12.45 5.78 26.51
C GLY A 34 11.90 6.62 25.35
N ARG A 35 12.50 7.78 25.03
CA ARG A 35 12.06 8.60 23.89
C ARG A 35 12.55 8.06 22.55
N LEU A 36 13.70 7.38 22.52
CA LEU A 36 14.20 6.69 21.34
C LEU A 36 13.30 5.50 20.97
N TYR A 37 12.84 4.73 21.97
CA TYR A 37 11.85 3.66 21.76
C TYR A 37 10.55 4.21 21.13
N ASN A 38 10.03 5.32 21.67
CA ASN A 38 8.81 5.95 21.13
C ASN A 38 8.94 6.41 19.67
N MET A 39 10.12 6.88 19.24
CA MET A 39 10.36 7.25 17.85
C MET A 39 10.34 6.04 16.91
N VAL A 40 10.96 4.93 17.33
CA VAL A 40 10.94 3.68 16.55
C VAL A 40 9.52 3.15 16.41
N VAL A 41 8.73 3.14 17.49
CA VAL A 41 7.32 2.72 17.47
C VAL A 41 6.47 3.65 16.57
N TYR A 42 6.71 4.96 16.60
CA TYR A 42 6.03 5.91 15.73
C TYR A 42 6.31 5.65 14.25
N VAL A 43 7.59 5.46 13.87
CA VAL A 43 7.97 5.15 12.49
C VAL A 43 7.34 3.84 12.03
N LEU A 44 7.31 2.82 12.89
CA LEU A 44 6.68 1.54 12.57
C LEU A 44 5.18 1.67 12.32
N ALA A 45 4.48 2.49 13.12
CA ALA A 45 3.08 2.79 12.89
C ALA A 45 2.88 3.44 11.51
N MET A 46 3.71 4.43 11.15
CA MET A 46 3.66 5.06 9.82
C MET A 46 3.95 4.07 8.68
N CYS A 47 4.91 3.16 8.84
CA CYS A 47 5.17 2.09 7.87
C CYS A 47 3.95 1.18 7.68
N SER A 48 3.22 0.86 8.76
CA SER A 48 2.01 0.03 8.69
C SER A 48 0.85 0.73 7.95
N TYR A 49 0.70 2.05 8.11
CA TYR A 49 -0.28 2.84 7.36
C TYR A 49 0.07 2.89 5.87
N VAL A 50 1.35 3.09 5.53
CA VAL A 50 1.81 3.06 4.13
C VAL A 50 1.55 1.70 3.49
N MET A 51 1.78 0.60 4.21
CA MET A 51 1.46 -0.76 3.73
C MET A 51 -0.03 -0.94 3.42
N GLN A 52 -0.92 -0.46 4.29
CA GLN A 52 -2.37 -0.53 4.07
C GLN A 52 -2.80 0.27 2.83
N LEU A 53 -2.23 1.46 2.64
CA LEU A 53 -2.47 2.28 1.45
C LEU A 53 -1.97 1.57 0.18
N MET A 54 -0.79 0.95 0.24
CA MET A 54 -0.25 0.15 -0.87
C MET A 54 -1.14 -1.04 -1.21
N TYR A 55 -1.75 -1.72 -0.23
CA TYR A 55 -2.71 -2.80 -0.49
C TYR A 55 -3.99 -2.31 -1.18
N ALA A 56 -4.50 -1.14 -0.78
CA ALA A 56 -5.66 -0.56 -1.45
C ALA A 56 -5.36 -0.28 -2.93
N ILE A 57 -4.21 0.33 -3.22
CA ILE A 57 -3.77 0.64 -4.59
C ILE A 57 -3.48 -0.65 -5.38
N ALA A 58 -2.81 -1.63 -4.76
CA ALA A 58 -2.48 -2.90 -5.39
C ALA A 58 -3.76 -3.67 -5.80
N THR A 59 -4.83 -3.58 -5.01
CA THR A 59 -6.13 -4.18 -5.34
C THR A 59 -6.72 -3.58 -6.61
N LEU A 60 -6.67 -2.26 -6.78
CA LEU A 60 -7.14 -1.57 -7.99
C LEU A 60 -6.33 -1.98 -9.23
N PHE A 61 -4.99 -2.02 -9.11
CA PHE A 61 -4.13 -2.46 -10.21
C PHE A 61 -4.31 -3.93 -10.56
N SER A 62 -4.56 -4.80 -9.57
CA SER A 62 -4.85 -6.22 -9.79
C SER A 62 -6.11 -6.41 -10.63
N LEU A 63 -7.20 -5.68 -10.31
CA LEU A 63 -8.42 -5.69 -11.11
C LEU A 63 -8.21 -5.20 -12.55
N TYR A 64 -7.44 -4.12 -12.72
CA TYR A 64 -7.08 -3.62 -14.04
C TYR A 64 -6.29 -4.65 -14.86
N SER A 65 -5.29 -5.28 -14.23
CA SER A 65 -4.45 -6.30 -14.88
C SER A 65 -5.27 -7.53 -15.26
N ALA A 66 -6.11 -8.04 -14.36
CA ALA A 66 -6.98 -9.18 -14.63
C ALA A 66 -7.94 -8.91 -15.80
N THR A 67 -8.56 -7.73 -15.83
CA THR A 67 -9.46 -7.32 -16.92
C THR A 67 -8.71 -7.21 -18.25
N SER A 68 -7.50 -6.64 -18.22
CA SER A 68 -6.65 -6.50 -19.41
C SER A 68 -6.21 -7.86 -19.97
N ILE A 69 -5.88 -8.81 -19.10
CA ILE A 69 -5.54 -10.19 -19.50
C ILE A 69 -6.75 -10.89 -20.12
N TYR A 70 -7.93 -10.74 -19.51
CA TYR A 70 -9.16 -11.34 -20.04
C TYR A 70 -9.47 -10.87 -21.46
N ILE A 71 -9.36 -9.56 -21.70
CA ILE A 71 -9.58 -8.99 -23.05
C ILE A 71 -8.56 -9.54 -24.05
N LYS A 72 -7.27 -9.57 -23.68
CA LYS A 72 -6.20 -10.12 -24.55
C LYS A 72 -6.39 -11.59 -24.88
N MET A 73 -6.89 -12.36 -23.91
CA MET A 73 -7.18 -13.78 -24.09
C MET A 73 -8.32 -14.00 -25.08
N GLN A 74 -9.39 -13.21 -25.00
CA GLN A 74 -10.52 -13.31 -25.92
C GLN A 74 -10.21 -12.77 -27.33
N ALA A 75 -9.27 -11.83 -27.45
CA ALA A 75 -8.80 -11.31 -28.73
C ALA A 75 -7.84 -12.25 -29.47
N GLY A 76 -7.42 -13.36 -28.85
CA GLY A 76 -6.42 -14.26 -29.42
C GLY A 76 -5.04 -13.62 -29.59
N GLU A 77 -4.73 -12.53 -28.87
CA GLU A 77 -3.45 -11.84 -28.98
C GLU A 77 -2.31 -12.71 -28.44
N GLU A 78 -1.24 -12.85 -29.24
CA GLU A 78 0.03 -13.43 -28.80
C GLU A 78 0.67 -12.49 -27.74
N GLY A 79 0.52 -12.84 -26.47
CA GLY A 79 1.07 -12.03 -25.37
C GLY A 79 0.33 -12.13 -24.04
N PHE A 80 -0.87 -12.73 -24.03
CA PHE A 80 -1.64 -12.90 -22.79
C PHE A 80 -0.88 -13.79 -21.77
N THR A 81 -0.19 -14.84 -22.23
CA THR A 81 0.58 -15.75 -21.36
C THR A 81 1.70 -15.03 -20.60
N LYS A 82 2.43 -14.11 -21.27
CA LYS A 82 3.45 -13.28 -20.59
C LYS A 82 2.85 -12.40 -19.51
N SER A 83 1.67 -11.84 -19.79
CA SER A 83 0.93 -10.99 -18.85
C SER A 83 0.49 -11.77 -17.60
N ILE A 84 0.06 -13.03 -17.78
CA ILE A 84 -0.27 -13.95 -16.66
C ILE A 84 0.97 -14.26 -15.82
N ILE A 85 2.09 -14.63 -16.44
CA ILE A 85 3.33 -14.96 -15.72
C ILE A 85 3.83 -13.77 -14.91
N MET A 86 3.79 -12.56 -15.49
CA MET A 86 4.13 -11.32 -14.80
C MET A 86 3.21 -11.05 -13.61
N LEU A 87 1.89 -11.25 -13.77
CA LEU A 87 0.91 -11.09 -12.68
C LEU A 87 1.23 -12.03 -11.51
N VAL A 88 1.42 -13.32 -11.79
CA VAL A 88 1.71 -14.33 -10.76
C VAL A 88 3.04 -14.02 -10.05
N GLY A 89 4.09 -13.69 -10.79
CA GLY A 89 5.38 -13.30 -10.22
C GLY A 89 5.27 -12.07 -9.32
N SER A 90 4.47 -11.08 -9.72
CA SER A 90 4.25 -9.86 -8.93
C SER A 90 3.50 -10.14 -7.62
N ILE A 91 2.49 -11.02 -7.64
CA ILE A 91 1.74 -11.39 -6.42
C ILE A 91 2.64 -12.15 -5.44
N LEU A 92 3.42 -13.12 -5.93
CA LEU A 92 4.35 -13.87 -5.10
C LEU A 92 5.43 -12.98 -4.50
N PHE A 93 5.98 -12.05 -5.29
CA PHE A 93 6.94 -11.06 -4.82
C PHE A 93 6.35 -10.18 -3.72
N LEU A 94 5.14 -9.66 -3.93
CA LEU A 94 4.48 -8.76 -2.97
C LEU A 94 4.19 -9.47 -1.64
N LEU A 95 3.65 -10.70 -1.67
CA LEU A 95 3.44 -11.50 -0.46
C LEU A 95 4.75 -11.79 0.29
N SER A 96 5.80 -12.12 -0.45
CA SER A 96 7.13 -12.39 0.13
C SER A 96 7.71 -11.13 0.77
N ALA A 97 7.63 -9.99 0.08
CA ALA A 97 8.11 -8.71 0.60
C ALA A 97 7.36 -8.30 1.87
N THR A 98 6.03 -8.47 1.89
CA THR A 98 5.19 -8.19 3.06
C THR A 98 5.54 -9.01 4.30
N ILE A 99 5.99 -10.26 4.15
CA ILE A 99 6.23 -11.15 5.30
C ILE A 99 7.71 -11.13 5.68
N VAL A 100 8.61 -11.27 4.71
CA VAL A 100 10.05 -11.45 4.94
C VAL A 100 10.71 -10.15 5.35
N MET A 101 10.36 -9.03 4.70
CA MET A 101 11.05 -7.76 4.97
C MET A 101 10.79 -7.23 6.39
N PRO A 102 9.58 -7.32 6.94
CA PRO A 102 9.33 -6.93 8.34
C PRO A 102 9.96 -7.92 9.33
N ALA A 103 9.88 -9.23 9.03
CA ALA A 103 10.49 -10.27 9.85
C ALA A 103 12.03 -10.11 9.94
N PHE A 104 12.68 -9.64 8.86
CA PHE A 104 14.11 -9.32 8.86
C PHE A 104 14.47 -8.25 9.90
N PHE A 105 13.58 -7.29 10.16
CA PHE A 105 13.75 -6.27 11.20
C PHE A 105 13.18 -6.70 12.57
N GLY A 106 12.75 -7.96 12.72
CA GLY A 106 12.19 -8.49 13.97
C GLY A 106 10.72 -8.15 14.20
N PHE A 107 10.00 -7.66 13.18
CA PHE A 107 8.59 -7.28 13.27
C PHE A 107 7.68 -8.37 12.67
N ASN A 108 6.61 -8.72 13.41
CA ASN A 108 5.56 -9.62 12.94
C ASN A 108 4.27 -8.81 12.75
N TYR A 109 3.85 -8.63 11.51
CA TYR A 109 2.55 -8.03 11.20
C TYR A 109 1.43 -9.04 11.50
N GLY A 110 0.50 -8.69 12.38
CA GLY A 110 -0.65 -9.55 12.76
C GLY A 110 -0.94 -9.65 14.26
N VAL A 111 -0.07 -9.12 15.14
CA VAL A 111 -0.36 -8.98 16.58
C VAL A 111 -0.76 -7.54 16.86
N THR A 112 -2.03 -7.20 16.66
CA THR A 112 -2.60 -5.87 16.92
C THR A 112 -2.82 -5.58 18.41
N ASP A 113 -2.54 -6.52 19.30
CA ASP A 113 -2.91 -6.43 20.71
C ASP A 113 -2.02 -5.49 21.53
N ARG A 114 -1.07 -4.78 20.91
CA ARG A 114 -0.13 -3.87 21.61
C ARG A 114 0.00 -2.48 21.01
N LEU A 115 -0.93 -2.08 20.14
CA LEU A 115 -0.92 -0.74 19.53
C LEU A 115 -1.97 0.22 20.13
N PHE A 116 -2.46 -0.10 21.33
CA PHE A 116 -3.10 0.83 22.27
C PHE A 116 -2.66 0.51 23.70
#